data_AF-A0A5P8AUZ5-F1
#
_entry.id   AF-A0A5P8AUZ5-F1
#
_cell.length_a   1.000
_cell.length_b   1.000
_cell.length_c   1.000
_cell.angle_alpha   90.00
_cell.angle_beta   90.00
_cell.angle_gamma   90.00
#
_symmetry.space_group_name_H-M   'P 1'
#
loop_
_entity.id
_entity.type
_entity.pdbx_description
1 polymer ?
#
loop_
_entity_poly.entity_id
_entity_poly.type
_entity_poly.pdbx_seq_one_letter_code
_entity_poly.pdbx_strand_id
1 'polypeptide(L)'
;MDEPTPPIKHTIKNLSTYEAKLADYSMYLQVFLTRTKKKFNDTQYPKFTYFDSSYLKHENTIDALLFNIKLFQDYISITKPIAQSVYMRYSKLKN
;
A
#
# COMPACT_ATOMS: atom_id res chain seq x y z
N MET A 1 -5.73 -6.88 6.76
CA MET A 1 -4.27 -6.97 6.80
C MET A 1 -3.77 -5.77 7.55
N ASP A 2 -2.80 -5.96 8.43
CA ASP A 2 -2.14 -4.88 9.15
C ASP A 2 -0.92 -4.39 8.37
N GLU A 3 -0.54 -3.13 8.62
CA GLU A 3 0.65 -2.56 7.99
C GLU A 3 1.91 -3.26 8.52
N PRO A 4 2.83 -3.72 7.65
CA PRO A 4 4.05 -4.39 8.05
C PRO A 4 4.95 -3.52 8.94
N THR A 5 5.52 -4.10 9.99
CA THR A 5 6.47 -3.42 10.87
C THR A 5 7.90 -3.47 10.31
N PRO A 6 8.68 -2.37 10.42
CA PRO A 6 10.07 -2.35 9.99
C PRO A 6 10.94 -3.40 10.70
N PRO A 7 11.92 -4.01 10.00
CA PRO A 7 12.81 -4.98 10.61
C PRO A 7 13.82 -4.31 11.55
N ILE A 8 14.13 -4.96 12.67
CA ILE A 8 15.13 -4.46 13.65
C ILE A 8 16.55 -4.48 13.07
N LYS A 9 16.87 -5.47 12.22
CA LYS A 9 18.19 -5.63 11.58
C LYS A 9 18.07 -5.40 10.07
N HIS A 10 18.88 -4.52 9.53
CA HIS A 10 18.90 -4.15 8.10
C HIS A 10 19.84 -5.07 7.29
N THR A 11 19.59 -6.39 7.33
CA THR A 11 20.24 -7.32 6.40
C THR A 11 19.45 -7.38 5.10
N ILE A 12 20.10 -7.74 3.98
CA ILE A 12 19.43 -7.94 2.67
C ILE A 12 18.16 -8.80 2.84
N LYS A 13 18.30 -9.98 3.45
CA LYS A 13 17.16 -10.89 3.71
C LYS A 13 15.99 -10.21 4.42
N ASN A 14 16.27 -9.47 5.49
CA ASN A 14 15.21 -8.82 6.27
C ASN A 14 14.56 -7.68 5.51
N LEU A 15 15.35 -6.88 4.79
CA LEU A 15 14.86 -5.77 3.97
C LEU A 15 14.03 -6.29 2.79
N SER A 16 14.50 -7.29 2.04
CA SER A 16 13.71 -7.91 0.96
C SER A 16 12.41 -8.52 1.47
N THR A 17 12.42 -9.15 2.64
CA THR A 17 11.19 -9.68 3.27
C THR A 17 10.24 -8.54 3.64
N TYR A 18 10.76 -7.43 4.15
CA TYR A 18 9.96 -6.27 4.52
C TYR A 18 9.37 -5.56 3.30
N GLU A 19 10.17 -5.35 2.26
CA GLU A 19 9.74 -4.82 0.97
C GLU A 19 8.59 -5.64 0.37
N ALA A 20 8.73 -6.98 0.32
CA ALA A 20 7.68 -7.85 -0.20
C ALA A 20 6.36 -7.70 0.58
N LYS A 21 6.43 -7.63 1.92
CA LYS A 21 5.25 -7.40 2.76
C LYS A 21 4.61 -6.02 2.50
N LEU A 22 5.43 -4.98 2.28
CA LEU A 22 4.93 -3.65 1.92
C LEU A 22 4.27 -3.64 0.54
N ALA A 23 4.81 -4.40 -0.42
CA ALA A 23 4.21 -4.58 -1.74
C ALA A 23 2.83 -5.27 -1.64
N ASP A 24 2.74 -6.36 -0.87
CA ASP A 24 1.47 -7.05 -0.61
C ASP A 24 0.43 -6.14 0.05
N TYR A 25 0.85 -5.35 1.05
CA TYR A 25 -0.03 -4.41 1.73
C TYR A 25 -0.50 -3.28 0.80
N SER A 26 0.39 -2.74 -0.04
CA SER A 26 0.07 -1.73 -1.05
C SER A 26 -0.92 -2.27 -2.08
N MET A 27 -0.74 -3.51 -2.53
CA MET A 27 -1.69 -4.19 -3.43
C MET A 27 -3.04 -4.40 -2.75
N TYR A 28 -3.07 -4.82 -1.48
CA TYR A 28 -4.29 -4.98 -0.71
C TYR A 28 -5.11 -3.66 -0.66
N LEU A 29 -4.46 -2.53 -0.36
CA LEU A 29 -5.12 -1.22 -0.34
C LEU A 29 -5.71 -0.85 -1.72
N GLN A 30 -4.94 -1.03 -2.79
CA GLN A 30 -5.39 -0.75 -4.16
C GLN A 30 -6.58 -1.60 -4.57
N VAL A 31 -6.52 -2.91 -4.31
CA VAL A 31 -7.61 -3.84 -4.62
C VAL A 31 -8.85 -3.48 -3.82
N PHE A 32 -8.71 -3.14 -2.54
CA PHE A 32 -9.82 -2.71 -1.71
C PHE A 32 -10.51 -1.46 -2.28
N LEU A 33 -9.75 -0.41 -2.60
CA LEU A 33 -10.29 0.83 -3.16
C LEU A 33 -10.96 0.59 -4.53
N THR A 34 -10.30 -0.16 -5.41
CA THR A 34 -10.81 -0.47 -6.75
C THR A 34 -12.11 -1.26 -6.70
N ARG A 35 -12.17 -2.31 -5.88
CA ARG A 35 -13.38 -3.14 -5.73
C ARG A 35 -14.52 -2.35 -5.10
N THR A 36 -14.23 -1.50 -4.12
CA THR A 36 -15.25 -0.70 -3.45
C THR A 36 -15.82 0.36 -4.40
N LYS A 37 -14.98 1.05 -5.17
CA LYS A 37 -15.41 1.98 -6.21
C LYS A 37 -16.37 1.31 -7.21
N LYS A 38 -15.98 0.14 -7.73
CA LYS A 38 -16.80 -0.64 -8.66
C LYS A 38 -18.14 -1.07 -8.05
N LYS A 39 -18.14 -1.46 -6.78
CA LYS A 39 -19.33 -1.95 -6.08
C LYS A 39 -20.38 -0.87 -5.84
N PHE A 40 -19.97 0.31 -5.41
CA PHE A 40 -20.91 1.37 -5.00
C PHE A 40 -21.22 2.39 -6.09
N ASN A 41 -20.44 2.43 -7.18
CA ASN A 41 -20.62 3.36 -8.30
C ASN A 41 -20.85 4.83 -7.86
N ASP A 42 -20.17 5.23 -6.78
CA ASP A 42 -20.35 6.53 -6.14
C ASP A 42 -19.64 7.63 -6.94
N THR A 43 -20.40 8.65 -7.36
CA THR A 43 -19.86 9.79 -8.12
C THR A 43 -18.95 10.69 -7.27
N GLN A 44 -19.06 10.60 -5.94
CA GLN A 44 -18.24 11.28 -4.94
C GLN A 44 -17.19 10.34 -4.31
N TYR A 45 -16.83 9.25 -5.00
CA TYR A 45 -15.78 8.34 -4.55
C TYR A 45 -14.42 9.07 -4.53
N PRO A 46 -13.61 8.94 -3.45
CA PRO A 46 -12.34 9.64 -3.38
C PRO A 46 -11.39 9.23 -4.50
N LYS A 47 -10.67 10.21 -5.05
CA LYS A 47 -9.61 9.95 -6.03
C LYS A 47 -8.41 9.30 -5.34
N PHE A 48 -7.84 8.30 -5.99
CA PHE A 48 -6.60 7.66 -5.57
C PHE A 48 -5.81 7.26 -6.81
N THR A 49 -4.50 7.13 -6.68
CA THR A 49 -3.61 6.67 -7.74
C THR A 49 -3.13 5.24 -7.45
N TYR A 50 -2.81 4.52 -8.52
CA TYR A 50 -2.15 3.23 -8.40
C TYR A 50 -0.67 3.43 -8.07
N PHE A 51 -0.08 2.47 -7.38
CA PHE A 51 1.35 2.43 -7.13
C PHE A 51 2.08 2.26 -8.47
N ASP A 52 3.04 3.14 -8.74
CA ASP A 52 3.85 3.08 -9.96
C ASP A 52 5.10 2.24 -9.72
N SER A 53 5.06 0.99 -10.19
CA SER A 53 6.17 0.05 -10.04
C SER A 53 7.34 0.34 -10.99
N SER A 54 7.22 1.27 -11.93
CA SER A 54 8.30 1.59 -12.88
C SER A 54 9.52 2.23 -12.21
N TYR A 55 9.34 2.81 -11.02
CA TYR A 55 10.41 3.38 -10.21
C TYR A 55 11.16 2.34 -9.38
N LEU A 56 10.69 1.09 -9.28
CA LEU A 56 11.34 0.09 -8.46
C LEU A 56 12.71 -0.29 -9.04
N LYS A 57 13.70 -0.31 -8.15
CA LYS A 57 15.02 -0.83 -8.42
C LYS A 57 14.99 -2.36 -8.41
N HIS A 58 15.75 -2.99 -9.30
CA HIS A 58 15.80 -4.45 -9.45
C HIS A 58 17.08 -5.05 -8.85
N GLU A 59 18.03 -4.21 -8.45
CA GLU A 59 19.27 -4.62 -7.83
C GLU A 59 19.03 -5.15 -6.42
N ASN A 60 19.63 -6.29 -6.07
CA ASN A 60 19.53 -6.86 -4.72
C ASN A 60 20.60 -6.28 -3.78
N THR A 61 20.60 -4.96 -3.59
CA THR A 61 21.51 -4.25 -2.69
C THR A 61 20.74 -3.57 -1.57
N ILE A 62 21.39 -3.31 -0.43
CA ILE A 62 20.75 -2.62 0.70
C ILE A 62 20.16 -1.26 0.27
N ASP A 63 20.90 -0.47 -0.51
CA ASP A 63 20.45 0.85 -0.95
C ASP A 63 19.25 0.77 -1.91
N ALA A 64 19.24 -0.20 -2.81
CA ALA A 64 18.10 -0.44 -3.69
C ALA A 64 16.85 -0.86 -2.91
N LEU A 65 17.01 -1.76 -1.93
CA LEU A 65 15.93 -2.21 -1.06
C LEU A 65 15.38 -1.07 -0.19
N LEU A 66 16.25 -0.26 0.42
CA LEU A 66 15.84 0.90 1.22
C LEU A 66 15.09 1.93 0.37
N PHE A 67 15.55 2.15 -0.87
CA PHE A 67 14.87 3.02 -1.82
C PHE A 67 13.47 2.50 -2.17
N ASN A 68 13.33 1.22 -2.53
CA ASN A 68 12.02 0.62 -2.84
C ASN A 68 11.08 0.63 -1.62
N ILE A 69 11.60 0.28 -0.44
CA ILE A 69 10.86 0.36 0.84
C ILE A 69 10.30 1.76 1.05
N LYS A 70 11.10 2.80 0.80
CA LYS A 70 10.67 4.19 0.93
C LYS A 70 9.53 4.52 -0.04
N LEU A 71 9.61 4.08 -1.30
CA LEU A 71 8.52 4.27 -2.27
C LEU A 71 7.21 3.64 -1.80
N PHE A 72 7.27 2.40 -1.29
CA PHE A 72 6.06 1.76 -0.74
C PHE A 72 5.52 2.49 0.49
N GLN A 73 6.39 2.89 1.43
CA GLN A 73 5.98 3.64 2.62
C GLN A 73 5.31 4.97 2.26
N ASP A 74 5.86 5.71 1.30
CA ASP A 74 5.29 6.97 0.84
C ASP A 74 3.92 6.74 0.20
N TYR A 75 3.78 5.72 -0.65
CA TYR A 75 2.49 5.33 -1.22
C TYR A 75 1.45 4.94 -0.16
N ILE A 76 1.85 4.12 0.82
CA ILE A 76 0.99 3.67 1.91
C ILE A 76 0.54 4.86 2.75
N SER A 77 1.42 5.82 3.05
CA SER A 77 1.11 7.00 3.85
C SER A 77 -0.03 7.85 3.26
N ILE A 78 -0.12 7.89 1.92
CA ILE A 78 -1.18 8.60 1.18
C ILE A 78 -2.43 7.73 1.06
N THR A 79 -2.27 6.45 0.74
CA THR A 79 -3.39 5.59 0.33
C THR A 79 -4.16 5.01 1.51
N LYS A 80 -3.48 4.69 2.61
CA LYS A 80 -4.07 4.13 3.82
C LYS A 80 -5.19 5.02 4.41
N PRO A 81 -5.01 6.34 4.64
CA PRO A 81 -6.09 7.18 5.17
C PRO A 81 -7.29 7.25 4.22
N ILE A 82 -7.07 7.20 2.90
CA ILE A 82 -8.17 7.14 1.92
C ILE A 82 -8.95 5.83 2.07
N ALA A 83 -8.25 4.69 2.13
CA ALA A 83 -8.86 3.38 2.34
C ALA A 83 -9.63 3.30 3.67
N GLN A 84 -9.09 3.87 4.75
CA GLN A 84 -9.77 3.96 6.04
C GLN A 84 -11.05 4.82 5.95
N SER A 85 -10.99 5.98 5.29
CA SER A 85 -12.15 6.85 5.08
C SER A 85 -13.25 6.14 4.29
N VAL A 86 -12.88 5.47 3.19
CA VAL A 86 -13.79 4.63 2.39
C VAL A 86 -14.40 3.52 3.25
N TYR A 87 -13.57 2.79 4.02
CA TYR A 87 -14.05 1.76 4.91
C TYR A 87 -15.06 2.31 5.93
N MET A 88 -14.79 3.43 6.58
CA MET A 88 -15.71 4.06 7.53
C MET A 88 -17.02 4.51 6.86
N ARG A 89 -16.95 5.08 5.65
CA ARG A 89 -18.12 5.54 4.90
C ARG A 89 -19.05 4.38 4.53
N TYR A 90 -18.51 3.28 4.00
CA TYR A 90 -19.33 2.17 3.50
C TYR A 90 -19.55 1.04 4.51
N SER A 91 -18.80 0.98 5.61
CA SER A 91 -19.10 0.05 6.72
C SER A 91 -20.32 0.49 7.53
N LYS A 92 -20.57 1.80 7.63
CA LYS A 92 -21.75 2.38 8.29
C LYS A 92 -23.04 2.30 7.46
N LEU A 93 -22.92 2.08 6.15
CA LEU A 93 -24.06 1.88 5.24
C LEU A 93 -24.64 0.45 5.30
N LYS A 94 -24.19 -0.39 6.24
CA LYS A 94 -24.71 -1.74 6.46
C LYS A 94 -25.95 -1.81 7.38
N ASN A 95 -26.58 -0.69 7.71
CA ASN A 95 -27.82 -0.65 8.48
C ASN A 95 -29.01 -0.30 7.59
#